data_AF-N8XF60-F1
#
_entry.id   AF-N8XF60-F1
#
_cell.length_a   1.000
_cell.length_b   1.000
_cell.length_c   1.000
_cell.angle_alpha   90.00
_cell.angle_beta   90.00
_cell.angle_gamma   90.00
#
_symmetry.space_group_name_H-M   'P 1'
#
loop_
_entity.id
_entity.type
_entity.pdbx_description
1 polymer ?
#
loop_
_entity_poly.entity_id
_entity_poly.type
_entity_poly.pdbx_seq_one_letter_code
_entity_poly.pdbx_strand_id
1 'polypeptide(L)'
;MTQTNTEQLKSYFMNLSADERVEFAKQCLTTVGNLQQIIYVNKKCGAPLAIRIDKASQGKVSCDQLCPDADFNYLRGTHIREVSRKQSIST
;
A
#
# COMPACT_ATOMS: atom_id res chain seq x y z
N MET A 1 0.28 21.05 -14.74
CA MET A 1 -0.44 20.45 -13.60
C MET A 1 0.28 19.16 -13.26
N THR A 2 0.81 19.02 -12.04
CA THR A 2 1.47 17.78 -11.61
C THR A 2 0.41 16.69 -11.50
N GLN A 3 0.56 15.59 -12.25
CA GLN A 3 -0.28 14.41 -12.08
C GLN A 3 -0.22 13.98 -10.61
N THR A 4 -1.37 13.84 -9.95
CA THR A 4 -1.40 13.49 -8.53
C THR A 4 -1.44 11.98 -8.43
N ASN A 5 -0.34 11.37 -8.00
CA ASN A 5 -0.20 9.92 -7.76
C ASN A 5 -1.23 9.33 -6.77
N THR A 6 -2.10 10.17 -6.21
CA THR A 6 -3.12 9.86 -5.20
C THR A 6 -4.55 9.85 -5.78
N GLU A 7 -4.73 10.00 -7.09
CA GLU A 7 -6.05 10.05 -7.74
C GLU A 7 -6.91 8.80 -7.49
N GLN A 8 -6.30 7.61 -7.57
CA GLN A 8 -7.00 6.35 -7.27
C GLN A 8 -7.47 6.31 -5.80
N LEU A 9 -6.59 6.71 -4.87
CA LEU A 9 -6.93 6.79 -3.45
C LEU A 9 -8.05 7.80 -3.20
N LYS A 10 -7.99 8.97 -3.84
CA LYS A 10 -9.04 9.99 -3.73
C LYS A 10 -10.39 9.45 -4.22
N SER A 11 -10.41 8.85 -5.41
CA SER A 11 -11.63 8.29 -6.00
C SER A 11 -12.21 7.18 -5.12
N TYR A 12 -11.38 6.24 -4.67
CA TYR A 12 -11.80 5.18 -3.76
C TYR A 12 -12.36 5.73 -2.45
N PHE A 13 -11.62 6.64 -1.81
CA PHE A 13 -11.96 7.18 -0.49
C PHE A 13 -13.23 8.05 -0.51
N MET A 14 -13.50 8.76 -1.62
CA MET A 14 -14.71 9.57 -1.77
C MET A 14 -15.97 8.75 -1.94
N ASN A 15 -15.88 7.52 -2.46
CA ASN A 15 -17.02 6.60 -2.59
C ASN A 15 -17.36 5.88 -1.27
N LEU A 16 -16.54 6.00 -0.23
CA LEU A 16 -16.82 5.48 1.10
C LEU A 16 -17.66 6.47 1.93
N SER A 17 -18.62 5.95 2.68
CA SER A 17 -19.31 6.66 3.77
C SER A 17 -18.35 7.03 4.90
N ALA A 18 -18.80 7.86 5.85
CA ALA A 18 -17.97 8.28 6.98
C ALA A 18 -17.47 7.08 7.82
N ASP A 19 -18.36 6.12 8.10
CA ASP A 19 -18.02 4.93 8.88
C ASP A 19 -17.08 4.00 8.11
N GLU A 20 -17.31 3.82 6.81
CA GLU A 20 -16.42 3.04 5.95
C GLU A 20 -15.03 3.67 5.82
N ARG A 21 -14.91 5.01 5.84
CA ARG A 21 -13.60 5.69 5.85
C ARG A 21 -12.84 5.40 7.14
N VAL A 22 -13.53 5.39 8.28
CA VAL A 22 -12.93 5.06 9.58
C VAL A 22 -12.45 3.61 9.56
N GLU A 23 -13.28 2.68 9.08
CA GLU A 23 -12.94 1.27 9.00
C GLU A 23 -11.79 1.02 8.02
N PHE A 24 -11.81 1.64 6.85
CA PHE A 24 -10.73 1.56 5.88
C PHE A 24 -9.40 2.08 6.44
N ALA A 25 -9.41 3.20 7.17
CA ALA A 25 -8.22 3.72 7.82
C ALA A 25 -7.65 2.73 8.86
N LYS A 26 -8.52 2.07 9.64
CA LYS A 26 -8.11 1.03 10.59
C LYS A 26 -7.46 -0.17 9.88
N GLN A 27 -8.07 -0.67 8.80
CA GLN A 27 -7.49 -1.75 7.99
C GLN A 27 -6.12 -1.38 7.41
N CYS A 28 -5.95 -0.11 7.05
CA CYS A 28 -4.68 0.45 6.60
C CYS A 28 -3.68 0.73 7.73
N LEU A 29 -4.01 0.43 8.99
CA LEU A 29 -3.24 0.76 10.19
C LEU A 29 -2.83 2.24 10.23
N THR A 30 -3.80 3.13 10.00
CA THR A 30 -3.60 4.58 9.99
C THR A 30 -4.87 5.33 10.43
N THR A 31 -4.89 6.66 10.28
CA THR A 31 -6.05 7.50 10.59
C THR A 31 -6.66 8.09 9.31
N VAL A 32 -7.95 8.42 9.37
CA VAL A 32 -8.64 9.16 8.30
C VAL A 32 -7.89 10.45 7.96
N GLY A 33 -7.45 11.20 8.98
CA GLY A 33 -6.68 12.42 8.79
C GLY A 33 -5.38 12.18 8.02
N ASN A 34 -4.66 11.09 8.30
CA ASN A 34 -3.44 10.77 7.55
C ASN A 34 -3.72 10.44 6.06
N LEU A 35 -4.80 9.70 5.78
CA LEU A 35 -5.23 9.45 4.40
C LEU A 35 -5.61 10.76 3.68
N GLN A 36 -6.31 11.67 4.36
CA GLN A 36 -6.64 12.99 3.82
C GLN A 36 -5.39 13.84 3.54
N GLN A 37 -4.37 13.79 4.40
CA GLN A 37 -3.10 14.49 4.16
C GLN A 37 -2.41 13.98 2.89
N ILE A 38 -2.47 12.66 2.63
CA ILE A 38 -1.95 12.07 1.39
C ILE A 38 -2.76 12.55 0.19
N ILE A 39 -4.10 12.54 0.28
CA ILE A 39 -5.00 12.92 -0.82
C ILE A 39 -4.91 14.42 -1.17
N TYR A 40 -4.95 15.30 -0.16
CA TYR A 40 -5.21 16.73 -0.37
C TYR A 40 -3.98 17.62 -0.19
N VAL A 41 -3.03 17.20 0.64
CA VAL A 41 -1.86 18.02 1.01
C VAL A 41 -0.57 17.47 0.36
N ASN A 42 -0.72 16.52 -0.57
CA ASN A 42 0.38 15.91 -1.31
C ASN A 42 1.46 15.30 -0.38
N LYS A 43 1.05 14.83 0.81
CA LYS A 43 1.96 14.13 1.73
C LYS A 43 2.42 12.83 1.09
N LYS A 44 3.74 12.59 1.07
CA LYS A 44 4.31 11.33 0.56
C LYS A 44 3.76 10.12 1.32
N CYS A 45 3.32 9.10 0.58
CA CYS A 45 2.97 7.81 1.14
C CYS A 45 4.19 6.89 1.11
N GLY A 46 4.61 6.39 2.28
CA GLY A 46 5.69 5.40 2.35
C GLY A 46 5.23 4.00 1.92
N ALA A 47 6.17 3.17 1.47
CA ALA A 47 5.89 1.83 0.96
C ALA A 47 5.04 0.95 1.91
N PRO A 48 5.28 0.91 3.25
CA PRO A 48 4.46 0.10 4.14
C PRO A 48 2.98 0.50 4.15
N LEU A 49 2.68 1.80 4.07
CA LEU A 49 1.31 2.29 4.04
C LEU A 49 0.67 2.07 2.67
N ALA A 50 1.43 2.29 1.59
CA ALA A 50 0.97 2.03 0.23
C ALA A 50 0.54 0.57 0.04
N ILE A 51 1.33 -0.40 0.53
CA ILE A 51 0.99 -1.83 0.51
C ILE A 51 -0.30 -2.11 1.28
N ARG A 52 -0.48 -1.50 2.46
CA ARG A 52 -1.70 -1.73 3.26
C ARG A 52 -2.95 -1.15 2.60
N ILE A 53 -2.82 0.00 1.95
CA ILE A 53 -3.89 0.62 1.17
C ILE A 53 -4.27 -0.27 -0.02
N ASP A 54 -3.28 -0.76 -0.76
CA ASP A 54 -3.47 -1.70 -1.88
C ASP A 54 -4.22 -2.95 -1.42
N LYS A 55 -3.73 -3.59 -0.34
CA LYS A 55 -4.37 -4.77 0.26
C LYS A 55 -5.81 -4.50 0.74
N ALA A 56 -6.02 -3.43 1.49
CA ALA A 56 -7.35 -3.09 2.06
C ALA A 56 -8.35 -2.67 0.97
N SER A 57 -7.88 -2.09 -0.13
CA SER A 57 -8.71 -1.72 -1.28
C SER A 57 -8.88 -2.85 -2.29
N GLN A 58 -8.29 -4.03 -2.03
CA GLN A 58 -8.28 -5.18 -2.94
C GLN A 58 -7.72 -4.82 -4.32
N GLY A 59 -6.65 -4.03 -4.36
CA GLY A 59 -5.99 -3.60 -5.59
C GLY A 59 -6.69 -2.46 -6.34
N LYS A 60 -7.79 -1.89 -5.83
CA LYS A 60 -8.42 -0.69 -6.42
C LYS A 60 -7.55 0.56 -6.32
N VAL A 61 -6.60 0.58 -5.39
CA VAL A 61 -5.61 1.63 -5.22
C VAL A 61 -4.22 1.00 -5.27
N SER A 62 -3.47 1.23 -6.35
CA SER A 62 -2.16 0.62 -6.56
C SER A 62 -1.10 1.19 -5.61
N CYS A 63 -0.32 0.30 -4.97
CA CYS A 63 0.84 0.70 -4.18
C CYS A 63 1.96 1.34 -5.02
N ASP A 64 2.16 0.90 -6.28
CA ASP A 64 3.13 1.50 -7.22
C ASP A 64 2.80 2.97 -7.51
N GLN A 65 1.51 3.28 -7.66
CA GLN A 65 1.08 4.66 -7.87
C GLN A 65 1.27 5.49 -6.59
N LEU A 66 0.86 4.98 -5.43
CA LEU A 66 0.97 5.72 -4.17
C LEU A 66 2.42 5.95 -3.70
N CYS A 67 3.33 5.06 -4.05
CA CYS A 67 4.73 5.12 -3.64
C CYS A 67 5.65 4.80 -4.84
N PRO A 68 5.76 5.73 -5.81
CA PRO A 68 6.56 5.50 -7.03
C PRO A 68 8.07 5.44 -6.76
N ASP A 69 8.51 5.94 -5.60
CA ASP A 69 9.90 5.91 -5.17
C ASP A 69 10.34 4.47 -4.76
N ALA A 70 9.41 3.53 -4.58
CA ALA A 70 9.68 2.15 -4.19
C ALA A 70 9.55 1.18 -5.38
N ASP A 71 10.54 0.30 -5.56
CA ASP A 71 10.54 -0.71 -6.63
C ASP A 71 9.80 -1.99 -6.21
N PHE A 72 8.47 -1.97 -6.37
CA PHE A 72 7.65 -3.16 -6.15
C PHE A 72 7.81 -4.21 -7.26
N ASN A 73 8.29 -3.84 -8.44
CA ASN A 73 8.53 -4.79 -9.53
C ASN A 73 9.69 -5.73 -9.19
N TYR A 74 10.76 -5.22 -8.59
CA TYR A 74 11.82 -6.05 -8.01
C TYR A 74 11.24 -7.10 -7.07
N LEU A 75 10.37 -6.70 -6.13
CA LEU A 75 9.76 -7.63 -5.16
C LEU A 75 8.86 -8.70 -5.81
N ARG A 76 8.08 -8.34 -6.83
CA ARG A 76 7.24 -9.30 -7.58
C ARG A 76 8.08 -10.31 -8.36
N GLY A 77 9.25 -9.90 -8.86
CA GLY A 77 10.19 -10.75 -9.58
C GLY A 77 11.07 -11.61 -8.68
N THR A 78 11.20 -11.27 -7.39
CA THR A 78 11.96 -12.07 -6.43
C THR A 78 11.14 -13.26 -5.93
N HIS A 79 11.27 -14.41 -6.61
CA HIS A 79 10.91 -15.68 -5.98
C HIS A 79 11.86 -15.92 -4.80
N ILE A 80 11.28 -16.24 -3.63
CA ILE A 80 12.05 -16.65 -2.45
C ILE A 80 12.92 -17.83 -2.87
N ARG A 81 14.24 -17.64 -2.87
CA ARG A 81 15.18 -18.76 -2.99
C ARG A 81 15.10 -19.50 -1.67
N GLU A 82 14.41 -20.64 -1.65
CA GLU A 82 14.45 -21.53 -0.50
C GLU A 82 15.92 -21.89 -0.22
N VAL A 83 16.43 -21.48 0.93
CA VAL A 83 17.75 -21.90 1.40
C VAL A 83 17.61 -23.34 1.88
N SER A 84 17.99 -24.30 1.03
CA SER A 84 18.05 -25.72 1.40
C SER A 84 18.97 -25.90 2.62
N ARG A 85 18.40 -26.01 3.82
CA ARG A 85 19.14 -26.51 4.98
C ARG A 85 19.39 -28.00 4.75
N LYS A 86 20.61 -28.37 4.38
CA LYS A 86 21.05 -29.77 4.44
C LYS A 86 20.95 -30.22 5.91
N GLN A 87 20.02 -31.11 6.22
CA GLN A 87 20.07 -31.90 7.44
C GLN A 87 21.21 -32.91 7.27
N SER A 88 22.37 -32.63 7.87
CA SER A 88 23.36 -33.65 8.13
C SER A 88 22.86 -34.49 9.30
N ILE A 89 22.19 -35.61 9.00
CA ILE A 89 22.09 -36.73 9.94
C ILE A 89 23.34 -37.58 9.67
N SER A 90 24.36 -37.47 10.53
CA SER A 90 25.42 -38.46 10.58
C SER A 90 24.93 -39.62 11.42
N THR A 91 24.90 -40.81 10.81
CA THR A 91 24.93 -42.11 11.51
C THR A 91 26.29 -42.31 12.16
#